data_AF-A0A507BQX8-F1
#
_entry.id   AF-A0A507BQX8-F1
#
_cell.length_a   1.000
_cell.length_b   1.000
_cell.length_c   1.000
_cell.angle_alpha   90.00
_cell.angle_beta   90.00
_cell.angle_gamma   90.00
#
_symmetry.space_group_name_H-M   'P 1'
#
loop_
_entity.id
_entity.type
_entity.pdbx_description
1 polymer ?
#
loop_
_entity_poly.entity_id
_entity_poly.type
_entity_poly.pdbx_seq_one_letter_code
_entity_poly.pdbx_strand_id
1 'polypeptide(L)'
;MSTLSKILIVILIVVFLVHCIQAADSEIAKKKMRKLSSYLLGRRLTRITEKTTNAQNNHDHVSLCTSMKRLQHSLVVRRSYVPQDSPLAIDELSRAPAPGDSRERLNCVMEYNAYQYEFCESMRFIILNAQGLPLDQNQYDIKRDSRILAEMMKDYLSLEVLYAVALGEVAPHLQTILKPRGETGHENARTTLVNDLRAERARIVGLINGIRANPTSVSVDDA
;
A
#
# COMPACT_ATOMS: atom_id res chain seq x y z
N MET A 1 -2.07 54.83 -22.74
CA MET A 1 -1.50 53.62 -22.08
C MET A 1 -0.10 53.39 -22.61
N SER A 2 0.92 53.38 -21.75
CA SER A 2 2.30 53.12 -22.18
C SER A 2 2.46 51.67 -22.65
N THR A 3 3.43 51.43 -23.52
CA THR A 3 3.82 50.09 -23.98
C THR A 3 4.15 49.14 -22.82
N LEU A 4 4.66 49.68 -21.71
CA LEU A 4 5.05 48.94 -20.51
C LEU A 4 3.83 48.37 -19.75
N SER A 5 2.72 49.11 -19.68
CA SER A 5 1.46 48.59 -19.11
C SER A 5 0.85 47.46 -19.93
N LYS A 6 0.98 47.50 -21.27
CA LYS A 6 0.46 46.44 -22.15
C LYS A 6 1.22 45.13 -21.95
N ILE A 7 2.54 45.19 -21.81
CA ILE A 7 3.40 44.01 -21.58
C ILE A 7 3.07 43.36 -20.23
N LEU A 8 2.92 44.15 -19.16
CA LEU A 8 2.56 43.63 -17.83
C LEU A 8 1.19 42.94 -17.82
N ILE A 9 0.20 43.49 -18.52
CA ILE A 9 -1.13 42.87 -18.65
C ILE A 9 -1.03 41.51 -19.37
N VAL A 10 -0.25 41.41 -20.45
CA VAL A 10 -0.06 40.13 -21.15
C VAL A 10 0.63 39.10 -20.25
N ILE A 11 1.66 39.49 -19.49
CA ILE A 11 2.33 38.60 -18.54
C ILE A 11 1.33 38.10 -17.49
N LEU A 12 0.51 38.98 -16.91
CA LEU A 12 -0.50 38.58 -15.92
C LEU A 12 -1.53 37.60 -16.51
N ILE A 13 -1.99 37.83 -17.74
CA ILE A 13 -2.92 36.91 -18.42
C ILE A 13 -2.27 35.54 -18.64
N VAL A 14 -1.01 35.49 -19.08
CA VAL A 14 -0.31 34.22 -19.30
C VAL A 14 -0.12 33.48 -17.97
N VAL A 15 0.33 34.16 -16.91
CA VAL A 15 0.50 33.56 -15.58
C VAL A 15 -0.83 33.03 -15.04
N PHE A 16 -1.91 33.80 -15.19
CA PHE A 16 -3.25 33.38 -14.78
C PHE A 16 -3.73 32.15 -15.55
N LEU A 17 -3.57 32.13 -16.88
CA LEU A 17 -3.94 30.98 -17.71
C LEU A 17 -3.17 29.72 -17.33
N VAL A 18 -1.85 29.83 -17.07
CA VAL A 18 -1.02 28.71 -16.60
C VAL A 18 -1.55 28.18 -15.26
N HIS A 19 -1.89 29.06 -14.31
CA HIS A 19 -2.47 28.65 -13.03
C HIS A 19 -3.83 27.98 -13.20
N CYS A 20 -4.70 28.48 -14.08
CA CYS A 20 -5.99 27.87 -14.36
C CYS A 20 -5.84 26.46 -14.97
N ILE A 21 -4.89 26.28 -15.90
CA ILE A 21 -4.62 24.98 -16.52
C ILE A 21 -4.08 24.00 -15.46
N GLN A 22 -3.10 24.42 -14.66
CA GLN A 22 -2.54 23.60 -13.57
C GLN A 22 -3.61 23.19 -12.54
N ALA A 23 -4.51 24.11 -12.18
CA ALA A 23 -5.62 23.83 -11.28
C ALA A 23 -6.59 22.79 -11.87
N ALA A 24 -6.91 22.91 -13.16
CA ALA A 24 -7.77 21.96 -13.87
C ALA A 24 -7.13 20.57 -13.95
N ASP A 25 -5.85 20.48 -14.29
CA ASP A 25 -5.10 19.22 -14.34
C ASP A 25 -5.04 18.55 -12.95
N SER A 26 -4.83 19.35 -11.90
CA SER A 26 -4.88 18.89 -10.50
C SER A 26 -6.25 18.30 -10.15
N GLU A 27 -7.35 18.93 -10.55
CA GLU A 27 -8.69 18.41 -10.25
C GLU A 27 -9.01 17.12 -11.02
N ILE A 28 -8.57 17.01 -12.28
CA ILE A 28 -8.67 15.78 -13.06
C ILE A 28 -7.87 14.65 -12.37
N ALA A 29 -6.66 14.93 -11.91
CA ALA A 29 -5.83 13.96 -11.18
C ALA A 29 -6.51 13.50 -9.89
N LYS A 30 -7.05 14.43 -9.08
CA LYS A 30 -7.81 14.11 -7.86
C LYS A 30 -9.03 13.23 -8.16
N LYS A 31 -9.76 13.49 -9.24
CA LYS A 31 -10.89 12.65 -9.66
C LYS A 31 -10.46 11.23 -10.04
N LYS A 32 -9.33 11.10 -10.76
CA LYS A 32 -8.74 9.78 -11.07
C LYS A 32 -8.31 9.04 -9.81
N MET A 33 -7.67 9.73 -8.85
CA MET A 33 -7.26 9.15 -7.56
C MET A 33 -8.46 8.67 -6.74
N ARG A 34 -9.55 9.44 -6.66
CA ARG A 34 -10.79 9.00 -6.01
C ARG A 34 -11.36 7.75 -6.65
N LYS A 35 -11.46 7.71 -7.99
CA LYS A 35 -11.94 6.54 -8.73
C LYS A 35 -11.07 5.31 -8.48
N LEU A 36 -9.74 5.48 -8.50
CA LEU A 36 -8.80 4.40 -8.26
C LEU A 36 -8.89 3.88 -6.82
N SER A 37 -8.96 4.78 -5.83
CA SER A 37 -9.15 4.44 -4.42
C SER A 37 -10.42 3.60 -4.22
N SER A 38 -11.56 4.03 -4.78
CA SER A 38 -12.82 3.25 -4.70
C SER A 38 -12.72 1.91 -5.42
N TYR A 39 -12.04 1.85 -6.57
CA TYR A 39 -11.80 0.60 -7.28
C TYR A 39 -10.98 -0.38 -6.44
N LEU A 40 -9.88 0.08 -5.83
CA LEU A 40 -9.02 -0.73 -4.98
C LEU A 40 -9.79 -1.25 -3.76
N LEU A 41 -10.51 -0.38 -3.06
CA LEU A 41 -11.35 -0.76 -1.94
C LEU A 41 -12.38 -1.84 -2.34
N GLY A 42 -13.08 -1.64 -3.46
CA GLY A 42 -14.04 -2.63 -3.97
C GLY A 42 -13.38 -3.98 -4.30
N ARG A 43 -12.16 -3.97 -4.85
CA ARG A 43 -11.36 -5.17 -5.15
C ARG A 43 -10.91 -5.90 -3.91
N ARG A 44 -10.50 -5.17 -2.87
CA ARG A 44 -10.12 -5.70 -1.57
C ARG A 44 -11.29 -6.46 -0.94
N LEU A 45 -12.42 -5.78 -0.77
CA LEU A 45 -13.62 -6.31 -0.10
C LEU A 45 -14.20 -7.54 -0.79
N THR A 46 -14.09 -7.63 -2.12
CA THR A 46 -14.67 -8.75 -2.90
C THR A 46 -13.61 -9.79 -3.27
N ARG A 47 -12.79 -9.48 -4.27
CA ARG A 47 -11.87 -10.42 -4.92
C ARG A 47 -10.73 -10.86 -4.03
N ILE A 48 -10.15 -9.97 -3.22
CA ILE A 48 -9.00 -10.34 -2.39
C ILE A 48 -9.45 -11.12 -1.17
N THR A 49 -10.55 -10.74 -0.52
CA THR A 49 -11.15 -11.55 0.54
C THR A 49 -11.44 -12.98 0.08
N GLU A 50 -12.09 -13.13 -1.08
CA GLU A 50 -12.38 -14.44 -1.68
C GLU A 50 -11.09 -15.21 -1.99
N LYS A 51 -10.14 -14.56 -2.66
CA LYS A 51 -8.86 -15.18 -3.01
C LYS A 51 -8.09 -15.65 -1.78
N THR A 52 -8.05 -14.85 -0.72
CA THR A 52 -7.34 -15.15 0.52
C THR A 52 -8.01 -16.30 1.25
N THR A 53 -9.34 -16.31 1.32
CA THR A 53 -10.13 -17.42 1.89
C THR A 53 -9.88 -18.71 1.12
N ASN A 54 -9.91 -18.65 -0.21
CA ASN A 54 -9.64 -19.80 -1.07
C ASN A 54 -8.19 -20.29 -0.88
N ALA A 55 -7.21 -19.38 -0.84
CA ALA A 55 -5.82 -19.74 -0.61
C ALA A 55 -5.61 -20.40 0.77
N GLN A 56 -6.24 -19.87 1.81
CA GLN A 56 -6.16 -20.41 3.17
C GLN A 56 -6.72 -21.83 3.27
N ASN A 57 -7.81 -22.12 2.57
CA ASN A 57 -8.48 -23.42 2.61
C ASN A 57 -8.04 -24.39 1.49
N ASN A 58 -7.12 -23.97 0.61
CA ASN A 58 -6.67 -24.81 -0.50
C ASN A 58 -5.62 -25.83 -0.04
N HIS A 59 -5.98 -27.10 -0.11
CA HIS A 59 -5.09 -28.24 0.16
C HIS A 59 -4.88 -29.13 -1.08
N ASP A 60 -5.34 -28.70 -2.26
CA ASP A 60 -5.18 -29.47 -3.49
C ASP A 60 -3.73 -29.45 -3.99
N HIS A 61 -3.14 -30.65 -4.09
CA HIS A 61 -1.73 -30.82 -4.43
C HIS A 61 -1.37 -30.24 -5.81
N VAL A 62 -2.21 -30.47 -6.82
CA VAL A 62 -1.94 -30.06 -8.22
C VAL A 62 -2.00 -28.54 -8.34
N SER A 63 -2.99 -27.92 -7.71
CA SER A 63 -3.19 -26.48 -7.61
C SER A 63 -2.04 -25.79 -6.87
N LEU A 64 -1.61 -26.34 -5.73
CA LEU A 64 -0.48 -25.80 -4.96
C LEU A 64 0.82 -25.92 -5.74
N CYS A 65 1.12 -27.06 -6.35
CA CYS A 65 2.30 -27.22 -7.23
C CYS A 65 2.30 -26.20 -8.38
N THR A 66 1.15 -26.00 -9.02
CA THR A 66 1.01 -25.02 -10.11
C THR A 66 1.22 -23.59 -9.63
N SER A 67 0.72 -23.28 -8.43
CA SER A 67 0.88 -21.95 -7.82
C SER A 67 2.33 -21.69 -7.43
N MET A 68 3.03 -22.68 -6.86
CA MET A 68 4.45 -22.60 -6.54
C MET A 68 5.32 -22.39 -7.78
N LYS A 69 5.01 -23.06 -8.91
CA LYS A 69 5.66 -22.81 -10.21
C LYS A 69 5.53 -21.36 -10.70
N ARG A 70 4.49 -20.66 -10.30
CA ARG A 70 4.23 -19.27 -10.71
C ARG A 70 4.59 -18.25 -9.64
N LEU A 71 5.10 -18.68 -8.48
CA LEU A 71 5.29 -17.82 -7.33
C LEU A 71 6.32 -16.72 -7.63
N GLN A 72 7.51 -17.09 -8.09
CA GLN A 72 8.57 -16.12 -8.40
C GLN A 72 8.12 -15.06 -9.41
N HIS A 73 7.47 -15.50 -10.49
CA HIS A 73 6.88 -14.59 -11.47
C HIS A 73 5.81 -13.69 -10.83
N SER A 74 4.96 -14.23 -9.96
CA SER A 74 3.92 -13.47 -9.27
C SER A 74 4.51 -12.42 -8.33
N LEU A 75 5.61 -12.71 -7.64
CA LEU A 75 6.33 -11.75 -6.80
C LEU A 75 6.88 -10.59 -7.64
N VAL A 76 7.52 -10.89 -8.78
CA VAL A 76 8.05 -9.87 -9.69
C VAL A 76 6.93 -8.97 -10.22
N VAL A 77 5.87 -9.57 -10.76
CA VAL A 77 4.70 -8.83 -11.27
C VAL A 77 4.08 -7.96 -10.18
N ARG A 78 4.02 -8.47 -8.94
CA ARG A 78 3.41 -7.73 -7.84
C ARG A 78 4.23 -6.53 -7.42
N ARG A 79 5.56 -6.67 -7.39
CA ARG A 79 6.50 -5.60 -7.04
C ARG A 79 6.44 -4.42 -8.01
N SER A 80 6.20 -4.67 -9.30
CA SER A 80 6.06 -3.63 -10.33
C SER A 80 4.61 -3.28 -10.66
N TYR A 81 3.64 -3.68 -9.84
CA TYR A 81 2.23 -3.52 -10.17
C TYR A 81 1.77 -2.07 -10.04
N VAL A 82 1.29 -1.51 -11.15
CA VAL A 82 0.57 -0.23 -11.21
C VAL A 82 -0.83 -0.50 -11.76
N PRO A 83 -1.91 -0.06 -11.09
CA PRO A 83 -3.26 -0.19 -11.61
C PRO A 83 -3.40 0.46 -13.00
N GLN A 84 -4.20 -0.14 -13.86
CA GLN A 84 -4.53 0.47 -15.15
C GLN A 84 -5.18 1.83 -14.91
N ASP A 85 -4.79 2.82 -15.71
CA ASP A 85 -5.22 4.23 -15.60
C ASP A 85 -4.85 4.92 -14.28
N SER A 86 -3.87 4.39 -13.54
CA SER A 86 -3.32 5.07 -12.37
C SER A 86 -2.80 6.46 -12.76
N PRO A 87 -3.22 7.53 -12.06
CA PRO A 87 -2.61 8.84 -12.23
C PRO A 87 -1.24 8.96 -11.54
N LEU A 88 -0.81 7.89 -10.84
CA LEU A 88 0.44 7.83 -10.10
C LEU A 88 1.38 6.78 -10.69
N ALA A 89 2.66 7.12 -10.79
CA ALA A 89 3.73 6.19 -11.13
C ALA A 89 4.13 5.29 -9.94
N ILE A 90 4.92 4.25 -10.20
CA ILE A 90 5.29 3.25 -9.17
C ILE A 90 6.11 3.84 -8.03
N ASP A 91 6.99 4.79 -8.34
CA ASP A 91 7.79 5.53 -7.38
C ASP A 91 6.90 6.41 -6.49
N GLU A 92 5.88 7.03 -7.07
CA GLU A 92 4.89 7.80 -6.31
C GLU A 92 4.03 6.91 -5.41
N LEU A 93 3.68 5.70 -5.85
CA LEU A 93 2.92 4.74 -5.05
C LEU A 93 3.76 4.16 -3.88
N SER A 94 5.09 4.24 -3.98
CA SER A 94 6.02 3.67 -3.00
C SER A 94 6.64 4.71 -2.06
N ARG A 95 6.48 6.01 -2.34
CA ARG A 95 7.04 7.07 -1.48
C ARG A 95 6.22 7.31 -0.22
N ALA A 96 6.89 7.79 0.82
CA ALA A 96 6.25 8.29 2.03
C ALA A 96 5.33 9.51 1.73
N PRO A 97 4.32 9.76 2.58
CA PRO A 97 3.49 10.96 2.46
C PRO A 97 4.35 12.22 2.66
N ALA A 98 4.08 13.25 1.88
CA ALA A 98 4.80 14.53 1.92
C ALA A 98 3.87 15.68 2.36
N PRO A 99 4.41 16.73 3.02
CA PRO A 99 3.66 17.95 3.26
C PRO A 99 3.15 18.53 1.93
N GLY A 100 1.84 18.80 1.84
CA GLY A 100 1.20 19.28 0.61
C GLY A 100 0.56 18.19 -0.26
N ASP A 101 0.70 16.91 0.09
CA ASP A 101 -0.06 15.85 -0.56
C ASP A 101 -1.57 16.07 -0.36
N SER A 102 -2.34 15.98 -1.44
CA SER A 102 -3.79 16.09 -1.36
C SER A 102 -4.40 14.91 -0.61
N ARG A 103 -5.54 15.12 0.05
CA ARG A 103 -6.29 14.06 0.71
C ARG A 103 -6.63 12.91 -0.23
N GLU A 104 -6.97 13.20 -1.49
CA GLU A 104 -7.24 12.17 -2.51
C GLU A 104 -6.01 11.32 -2.81
N ARG A 105 -4.84 11.93 -2.88
CA ARG A 105 -3.59 11.22 -3.07
C ARG A 105 -3.30 10.31 -1.89
N LEU A 106 -3.39 10.87 -0.67
CA LEU A 106 -3.14 10.12 0.55
C LEU A 106 -4.07 8.89 0.66
N ASN A 107 -5.37 9.08 0.43
CA ASN A 107 -6.35 7.99 0.41
C ASN A 107 -6.07 6.96 -0.68
N CYS A 108 -5.70 7.41 -1.88
CA CYS A 108 -5.39 6.53 -2.99
C CYS A 108 -4.18 5.64 -2.70
N VAL A 109 -3.11 6.20 -2.15
CA VAL A 109 -1.89 5.44 -1.84
C VAL A 109 -2.09 4.54 -0.63
N MET A 110 -2.86 4.95 0.38
CA MET A 110 -3.27 4.07 1.49
C MET A 110 -4.01 2.83 0.97
N GLU A 111 -5.04 3.01 0.14
CA GLU A 111 -5.82 1.91 -0.42
C GLU A 111 -5.01 1.01 -1.36
N TYR A 112 -4.08 1.59 -2.12
CA TYR A 112 -3.15 0.82 -2.95
C TYR A 112 -2.26 -0.10 -2.10
N ASN A 113 -1.66 0.44 -1.04
CA ASN A 113 -0.78 -0.33 -0.17
C ASN A 113 -1.56 -1.41 0.61
N ALA A 114 -2.77 -1.10 1.06
CA ALA A 114 -3.65 -2.09 1.68
C ALA A 114 -4.00 -3.24 0.70
N TYR A 115 -4.33 -2.91 -0.55
CA TYR A 115 -4.57 -3.90 -1.61
C TYR A 115 -3.33 -4.75 -1.93
N GLN A 116 -2.14 -4.12 -1.93
CA GLN A 116 -0.86 -4.80 -2.11
C GLN A 116 -0.58 -5.80 -1.00
N TYR A 117 -0.76 -5.38 0.25
CA TYR A 117 -0.61 -6.20 1.44
C TYR A 117 -1.51 -7.45 1.41
N GLU A 118 -2.83 -7.28 1.21
CA GLU A 118 -3.78 -8.40 1.22
C GLU A 118 -3.51 -9.40 0.08
N PHE A 119 -3.10 -8.91 -1.09
CA PHE A 119 -2.72 -9.81 -2.18
C PHE A 119 -1.48 -10.62 -1.81
N CYS A 120 -0.48 -10.01 -1.17
CA CYS A 120 0.69 -10.70 -0.67
C CYS A 120 0.32 -11.71 0.43
N GLU A 121 -0.66 -11.40 1.27
CA GLU A 121 -1.20 -12.34 2.26
C GLU A 121 -1.81 -13.58 1.61
N SER A 122 -2.53 -13.43 0.49
CA SER A 122 -3.01 -14.60 -0.27
C SER A 122 -1.87 -15.50 -0.79
N MET A 123 -0.74 -14.91 -1.19
CA MET A 123 0.46 -15.67 -1.60
C MET A 123 1.12 -16.35 -0.41
N ARG A 124 1.10 -15.71 0.77
CA ARG A 124 1.62 -16.30 2.02
C ARG A 124 0.89 -17.60 2.34
N PHE A 125 -0.45 -17.62 2.24
CA PHE A 125 -1.23 -18.83 2.48
C PHE A 125 -0.90 -19.96 1.47
N ILE A 126 -0.69 -19.62 0.19
CA ILE A 126 -0.25 -20.61 -0.81
C ILE A 126 1.08 -21.25 -0.41
N ILE A 127 2.08 -20.43 -0.03
CA ILE A 127 3.38 -20.93 0.43
C ILE A 127 3.20 -21.83 1.64
N LEU A 128 2.43 -21.39 2.64
CA LEU A 128 2.18 -22.14 3.87
C LEU A 128 1.54 -23.49 3.59
N ASN A 129 0.48 -23.53 2.78
CA ASN A 129 -0.23 -24.77 2.46
C ASN A 129 0.59 -25.71 1.57
N ALA A 130 1.58 -25.18 0.85
CA ALA A 130 2.53 -25.98 0.07
C ALA A 130 3.69 -26.53 0.92
N GLN A 131 3.86 -26.10 2.18
CA GLN A 131 4.89 -26.64 3.08
C GLN A 131 4.57 -28.11 3.40
N GLY A 132 5.54 -29.00 3.17
CA GLY A 132 5.40 -30.44 3.38
C GLY A 132 5.00 -31.23 2.14
N LEU A 133 4.72 -30.56 1.02
CA LEU A 133 4.60 -31.24 -0.27
C LEU A 133 5.99 -31.69 -0.77
N PRO A 134 6.09 -32.80 -1.53
CA PRO A 134 7.32 -33.24 -2.17
C PRO A 134 7.64 -32.34 -3.38
N LEU A 135 7.86 -31.05 -3.11
CA LEU A 135 8.32 -30.07 -4.08
C LEU A 135 9.82 -30.29 -4.27
N ASP A 136 10.25 -30.35 -5.53
CA ASP A 136 11.66 -30.42 -5.88
C ASP A 136 12.39 -29.18 -5.34
N GLN A 137 13.16 -29.34 -4.26
CA GLN A 137 13.89 -28.25 -3.62
C GLN A 137 14.94 -27.63 -4.54
N ASN A 138 15.39 -28.35 -5.58
CA ASN A 138 16.29 -27.79 -6.60
C ASN A 138 15.56 -26.88 -7.58
N GLN A 139 14.22 -26.96 -7.66
CA GLN A 139 13.39 -26.17 -8.57
C GLN A 139 12.78 -24.93 -7.90
N TYR A 140 12.65 -24.91 -6.56
CA TYR A 140 12.00 -23.82 -5.82
C TYR A 140 12.84 -23.31 -4.64
N ASP A 141 13.25 -22.05 -4.68
CA ASP A 141 13.88 -21.38 -3.53
C ASP A 141 12.82 -20.79 -2.60
N ILE A 142 12.04 -21.67 -1.97
CA ILE A 142 10.90 -21.32 -1.10
C ILE A 142 11.34 -20.39 0.03
N LYS A 143 12.56 -20.59 0.57
CA LYS A 143 13.10 -19.75 1.65
C LYS A 143 13.32 -18.32 1.17
N ARG A 144 13.95 -18.15 0.00
CA ARG A 144 14.15 -16.83 -0.59
C ARG A 144 12.84 -16.16 -0.96
N ASP A 145 11.93 -16.88 -1.61
CA ASP A 145 10.64 -16.33 -2.02
C ASP A 145 9.80 -15.91 -0.81
N SER A 146 9.82 -16.70 0.26
CA SER A 146 9.16 -16.35 1.53
C SER A 146 9.75 -15.09 2.15
N ARG A 147 11.07 -14.91 2.10
CA ARG A 147 11.74 -13.70 2.61
C ARG A 147 11.39 -12.46 1.77
N ILE A 148 11.40 -12.59 0.44
CA ILE A 148 11.01 -11.49 -0.46
C ILE A 148 9.56 -11.09 -0.19
N LEU A 149 8.66 -12.07 -0.06
CA LEU A 149 7.25 -11.81 0.24
C LEU A 149 7.08 -11.09 1.58
N ALA A 150 7.82 -11.52 2.60
CA ALA A 150 7.83 -10.90 3.92
C ALA A 150 8.25 -9.43 3.88
N GLU A 151 9.33 -9.12 3.18
CA GLU A 151 9.82 -7.75 2.98
C GLU A 151 8.74 -6.89 2.28
N MET A 152 8.14 -7.41 1.20
CA MET A 152 7.06 -6.72 0.49
C MET A 152 5.86 -6.44 1.40
N MET A 153 5.38 -7.44 2.15
CA MET A 153 4.26 -7.26 3.07
C MET A 153 4.57 -6.20 4.13
N LYS A 154 5.79 -6.20 4.67
CA LYS A 154 6.24 -5.22 5.65
C LYS A 154 6.22 -3.80 5.07
N ASP A 155 6.75 -3.61 3.86
CA ASP A 155 6.82 -2.30 3.22
C ASP A 155 5.42 -1.74 2.94
N TYR A 156 4.53 -2.55 2.34
CA TYR A 156 3.16 -2.13 2.05
C TYR A 156 2.38 -1.80 3.33
N LEU A 157 2.53 -2.62 4.36
CA LEU A 157 1.88 -2.37 5.65
C LEU A 157 2.38 -1.08 6.32
N SER A 158 3.69 -0.84 6.25
CA SER A 158 4.31 0.36 6.82
C SER A 158 3.82 1.62 6.10
N LEU A 159 3.77 1.59 4.76
CA LEU A 159 3.25 2.70 3.97
C LEU A 159 1.77 2.94 4.24
N GLU A 160 0.93 1.90 4.24
CA GLU A 160 -0.50 2.02 4.56
C GLU A 160 -0.71 2.77 5.88
N VAL A 161 0.02 2.38 6.92
CA VAL A 161 -0.02 3.03 8.23
C VAL A 161 0.43 4.49 8.16
N LEU A 162 1.56 4.78 7.51
CA LEU A 162 2.06 6.16 7.39
C LEU A 162 1.03 7.08 6.71
N TYR A 163 0.38 6.58 5.66
CA TYR A 163 -0.67 7.33 4.96
C TYR A 163 -1.93 7.48 5.82
N ALA A 164 -2.34 6.45 6.57
CA ALA A 164 -3.46 6.56 7.51
C ALA A 164 -3.19 7.60 8.61
N VAL A 165 -1.97 7.63 9.14
CA VAL A 165 -1.55 8.66 10.12
C VAL A 165 -1.60 10.06 9.51
N ALA A 166 -1.08 10.23 8.29
CA ALA A 166 -1.15 11.51 7.58
C ALA A 166 -2.59 11.98 7.30
N LEU A 167 -3.53 11.04 7.15
CA LEU A 167 -4.96 11.30 6.98
C LEU A 167 -5.72 11.57 8.29
N GLY A 168 -5.13 11.23 9.44
CA GLY A 168 -5.83 11.17 10.73
C GLY A 168 -6.83 10.01 10.81
N GLU A 169 -6.64 8.94 10.03
CA GLU A 169 -7.54 7.79 9.92
C GLU A 169 -6.93 6.52 10.51
N VAL A 170 -7.76 5.49 10.67
CA VAL A 170 -7.31 4.17 11.11
C VAL A 170 -6.89 3.37 9.88
N ALA A 171 -5.64 2.92 9.85
CA ALA A 171 -5.16 2.09 8.75
C ALA A 171 -5.99 0.79 8.68
N PRO A 172 -6.46 0.38 7.49
CA PRO A 172 -7.31 -0.80 7.33
C PRO A 172 -6.81 -2.06 8.07
N HIS A 173 -5.51 -2.32 8.04
CA HIS A 173 -4.90 -3.50 8.68
C HIS A 173 -4.37 -3.23 10.09
N LEU A 174 -4.46 -2.00 10.61
CA LEU A 174 -4.02 -1.67 11.97
C LEU A 174 -4.76 -2.52 13.02
N GLN A 175 -6.04 -2.83 12.82
CA GLN A 175 -6.80 -3.66 13.76
C GLN A 175 -6.46 -5.15 13.67
N THR A 176 -6.21 -5.67 12.47
CA THR A 176 -5.74 -7.05 12.24
C THR A 176 -4.37 -7.27 12.88
N ILE A 177 -3.53 -6.24 12.82
CA ILE A 177 -2.29 -6.15 13.57
C ILE A 177 -2.61 -6.15 15.08
N LEU A 178 -3.54 -5.31 15.56
CA LEU A 178 -3.83 -5.17 17.00
C LEU A 178 -4.45 -6.41 17.66
N LYS A 179 -5.25 -7.20 16.95
CA LYS A 179 -5.93 -8.41 17.43
C LYS A 179 -5.83 -9.54 16.38
N PRO A 180 -4.80 -10.41 16.42
CA PRO A 180 -4.72 -11.55 15.52
C PRO A 180 -5.85 -12.53 15.84
N ARG A 181 -6.84 -12.65 14.95
CA ARG A 181 -7.89 -13.68 15.09
C ARG A 181 -7.29 -15.04 14.74
N GLY A 182 -7.11 -15.90 15.74
CA GLY A 182 -7.15 -17.35 15.55
C GLY A 182 -5.95 -18.03 14.87
N GLU A 183 -4.75 -17.44 14.83
CA GLU A 183 -3.58 -18.19 14.34
C GLU A 183 -3.00 -19.13 15.43
N THR A 184 -3.62 -20.29 15.66
CA THR A 184 -3.01 -21.43 16.36
C THR A 184 -2.51 -22.44 15.32
N GLY A 185 -1.19 -22.46 15.06
CA GLY A 185 -0.54 -23.40 14.12
C GLY A 185 0.99 -23.26 14.12
N HIS A 186 1.71 -24.39 14.12
CA HIS A 186 3.00 -24.62 14.78
C HIS A 186 4.23 -23.74 14.44
N GLU A 187 5.11 -23.69 15.45
CA GLU A 187 6.33 -22.88 15.59
C GLU A 187 7.50 -23.37 14.72
N ASN A 188 8.29 -22.40 14.23
CA ASN A 188 9.77 -22.38 14.14
C ASN A 188 10.27 -21.50 12.99
N ALA A 189 9.60 -21.47 11.84
CA ALA A 189 9.77 -20.41 10.82
C ALA A 189 8.83 -19.22 11.04
N ARG A 190 7.78 -19.46 11.85
CA ARG A 190 6.74 -18.51 12.26
C ARG A 190 7.29 -17.37 13.12
N THR A 191 8.38 -17.57 13.84
CA THR A 191 8.85 -16.65 14.89
C THR A 191 9.51 -15.42 14.32
N THR A 192 10.39 -15.51 13.32
CA THR A 192 11.13 -14.34 12.83
C THR A 192 10.23 -13.36 12.09
N LEU A 193 9.43 -13.85 11.13
CA LEU A 193 8.51 -12.99 10.38
C LEU A 193 7.48 -12.30 11.28
N VAL A 194 6.86 -13.06 12.19
CA VAL A 194 5.87 -12.52 13.10
C VAL A 194 6.52 -11.59 14.13
N ASN A 195 7.74 -11.87 14.59
CA ASN A 195 8.46 -11.00 15.51
C ASN A 195 8.94 -9.71 14.84
N ASP A 196 9.39 -9.76 13.58
CA ASP A 196 9.79 -8.58 12.81
C ASP A 196 8.58 -7.69 12.52
N LEU A 197 7.44 -8.30 12.17
CA LEU A 197 6.16 -7.60 12.04
C LEU A 197 5.68 -7.03 13.39
N ARG A 198 5.87 -7.74 14.51
CA ARG A 198 5.58 -7.23 15.86
C ARG A 198 6.50 -6.08 16.26
N ALA A 199 7.78 -6.13 15.89
CA ALA A 199 8.75 -5.08 16.17
C ALA A 199 8.45 -3.83 15.35
N GLU A 200 8.13 -3.99 14.06
CA GLU A 200 7.68 -2.88 13.22
C GLU A 200 6.36 -2.28 13.74
N ARG A 201 5.44 -3.14 14.16
CA ARG A 201 4.20 -2.74 14.84
C ARG A 201 4.47 -1.93 16.11
N ALA A 202 5.43 -2.34 16.95
CA ALA A 202 5.78 -1.62 18.17
C ALA A 202 6.39 -0.24 17.84
N ARG A 203 7.24 -0.15 16.81
CA ARG A 203 7.77 1.12 16.30
C ARG A 203 6.66 2.05 15.83
N ILE A 204 5.73 1.54 15.03
CA ILE A 204 4.57 2.29 14.52
C ILE A 204 3.70 2.82 15.66
N VAL A 205 3.39 1.98 16.66
CA VAL A 205 2.62 2.42 17.84
C VAL A 205 3.36 3.51 18.61
N GLY A 206 4.68 3.38 18.76
CA GLY A 206 5.52 4.43 19.33
C GLY A 206 5.45 5.74 18.55
N LEU A 207 5.47 5.66 17.22
CA LEU A 207 5.35 6.81 16.33
C LEU A 207 3.98 7.51 16.47
N ILE A 208 2.90 6.74 16.47
CA ILE A 208 1.53 7.26 16.64
C ILE A 208 1.36 7.90 18.02
N ASN A 209 1.86 7.27 19.07
CA ASN A 209 1.80 7.82 20.42
C ASN A 209 2.65 9.09 20.55
N GLY A 210 3.82 9.14 19.90
CA GLY A 210 4.65 10.34 19.83
C GLY A 210 3.94 11.50 19.13
N ILE A 211 3.27 11.24 18.01
CA ILE A 211 2.48 12.23 17.28
C ILE A 211 1.28 12.70 18.12
N ARG A 212 0.61 11.81 18.86
CA ARG A 212 -0.47 12.18 19.78
C ARG A 212 0.00 12.98 21.00
N ALA A 213 1.18 12.68 21.51
CA ALA A 213 1.76 13.33 22.69
C ALA A 213 2.29 14.72 22.41
N ASN A 214 2.63 15.01 21.14
CA ASN A 214 2.94 16.35 20.65
C ASN A 214 1.82 16.82 19.72
N PRO A 215 0.66 17.28 20.25
CA PRO A 215 -0.24 18.07 19.45
C PRO A 215 0.53 19.33 19.07
N THR A 216 0.97 19.44 17.82
CA THR A 216 1.48 20.69 17.31
C THR A 216 0.37 21.71 17.50
N SER A 217 0.49 22.54 18.53
CA SER A 217 -0.33 23.71 18.76
C SER A 217 0.01 24.69 17.66
N VAL A 218 -0.50 24.44 16.46
CA VAL A 218 -0.61 25.46 15.42
C VAL A 218 -1.71 26.39 15.93
N SER A 219 -1.30 27.37 16.71
CA SER A 219 -2.09 28.58 16.94
C SER A 219 -2.42 29.16 15.56
N VAL A 220 -3.70 29.42 15.30
CA VAL A 220 -4.19 30.02 14.06
C VAL A 220 -4.06 31.56 14.12
N ASP A 221 -3.42 32.12 15.15
CA ASP A 221 -3.35 33.57 15.39
C ASP A 221 -2.10 34.29 14.83
N ASP A 222 -1.22 33.60 14.08
CA ASP A 222 -0.06 34.25 13.41
C ASP A 222 -0.09 34.09 11.88
N ALA A 223 -1.19 34.53 11.24
CA ALA A 223 -1.29 34.75 9.80
C ALA A 223 -1.84 36.14 9.47
#